data_AF-A0A968VHB0-F1
#
_entry.id   AF-A0A968VHB0-F1
#
_cell.length_a   1.000
_cell.length_b   1.000
_cell.length_c   1.000
_cell.angle_alpha   90.00
_cell.angle_beta   90.00
_cell.angle_gamma   90.00
#
_symmetry.space_group_name_H-M   'P 1'
#
loop_
_entity.id
_entity.type
_entity.pdbx_description
1 polymer ?
#
loop_
_entity_poly.entity_id
_entity_poly.type
_entity_poly.pdbx_seq_one_letter_code
_entity_poly.pdbx_strand_id
1 'polypeptide(L)' 'MDQYELLAALEEGLVNGRISPQTAAYIAAELLGVDAYETGYQEWDGIIAQHNHQPALLAVNAD' A
#
# COMPACT_ATOMS: atom_id res chain seq x y z
N MET A 1 15.77 18.30 11.00
CA MET A 1 15.67 17.18 10.05
C MET A 1 15.26 17.78 8.72
N ASP A 2 16.05 17.52 7.68
CA ASP A 2 15.79 18.03 6.33
C ASP A 2 14.64 17.24 5.67
N GLN A 3 13.90 17.85 4.76
CA GLN A 3 12.81 17.18 4.04
C GLN A 3 13.33 16.00 3.22
N TYR A 4 14.51 16.15 2.61
CA TYR A 4 15.17 15.07 1.87
C TYR A 4 15.65 13.93 2.77
N GLU A 5 16.07 14.25 4.00
CA GLU A 5 16.47 13.26 5.01
C GLU A 5 15.26 12.43 5.45
N LEU A 6 14.08 13.04 5.58
CA LEU A 6 12.85 12.35 5.91
C LEU A 6 12.34 11.48 4.74
N LEU A 7 12.42 11.96 3.50
CA LEU A 7 12.09 11.17 2.32
C LEU A 7 13.00 9.94 2.18
N ALA A 8 14.31 10.09 2.42
CA ALA A 8 15.25 8.98 2.42
C ALA A 8 14.91 7.93 3.51
N ALA A 9 14.51 8.38 4.70
CA ALA A 9 14.08 7.48 5.77
C ALA A 9 12.78 6.72 5.43
N LEU A 10 11.84 7.37 4.73
CA LEU A 10 10.63 6.71 4.23
C LEU A 10 10.95 5.67 3.17
N GLU A 11 11.85 5.96 2.24
CA GLU A 11 12.31 5.02 1.21
C GLU A 11 13.02 3.81 1.84
N GLU A 12 13.93 4.03 2.79
CA GLU A 12 14.58 2.95 3.53
C GLU A 12 13.55 2.10 4.29
N GLY A 13 12.59 2.74 4.94
CA GLY A 13 11.50 2.06 5.63
C GLY A 13 10.67 1.20 4.68
N LEU A 14 10.40 1.69 3.47
CA LEU A 14 9.63 1.01 2.45
C LEU A 14 10.37 -0.21 1.91
N VAL A 15 11.64 -0.03 1.51
CA VAL A 15 12.51 -1.10 1.00
C VAL A 15 12.68 -2.21 2.03
N ASN A 16 12.78 -1.85 3.32
CA ASN A 16 12.95 -2.81 4.40
C ASN A 16 11.63 -3.38 4.96
N GLY A 17 10.47 -3.01 4.39
CA GLY A 17 9.15 -3.49 4.81
C GLY A 17 8.73 -3.03 6.21
N ARG A 18 9.32 -1.95 6.74
CA ARG A 18 9.00 -1.37 8.05
C ARG A 18 7.82 -0.41 8.02
N ILE A 19 7.50 0.12 6.84
CA ILE A 19 6.35 1.00 6.59
C ILE A 19 5.57 0.44 5.41
N SER A 20 4.24 0.56 5.46
CA SER A 20 3.43 0.18 4.31
C SER A 20 3.63 1.19 3.17
N PRO A 21 3.52 0.74 1.90
CA PRO A 21 3.55 1.64 0.75
C PRO A 21 2.54 2.78 0.86
N GLN A 22 1.34 2.51 1.37
CA GLN A 22 0.28 3.51 1.54
C GLN A 22 0.68 4.60 2.53
N THR A 23 1.26 4.22 3.66
CA THR A 23 1.69 5.17 4.68
C THR A 23 2.89 6.00 4.20
N ALA A 24 3.84 5.38 3.48
CA ALA A 24 4.96 6.11 2.90
C ALA A 24 4.49 7.15 1.86
N ALA A 25 3.56 6.78 0.97
CA ALA A 25 3.01 7.66 -0.04
C ALA A 25 2.23 8.84 0.56
N TYR A 26 1.40 8.59 1.58
CA TYR A 26 0.67 9.63 2.28
C TYR A 26 1.61 10.67 2.91
N ILE A 27 2.64 10.21 3.63
CA ILE A 27 3.59 11.12 4.28
C ILE A 27 4.40 11.90 3.23
N ALA A 28 4.81 11.25 2.13
CA ALA A 28 5.51 11.93 1.04
C ALA A 28 4.64 13.01 0.37
N ALA A 29 3.35 12.75 0.18
CA ALA A 29 2.40 13.73 -0.37
C ALA A 29 2.29 14.98 0.51
N GLU A 30 2.10 14.78 1.82
CA GLU A 30 2.03 15.85 2.82
C GLU A 30 3.31 16.69 2.85
N LEU A 31 4.48 16.04 2.76
CA LEU A 31 5.77 16.75 2.74
C LEU A 31 5.95 17.60 1.49
N LEU A 32 5.52 17.09 0.33
CA LEU A 32 5.66 17.76 -0.95
C LEU A 32 4.55 18.79 -1.21
N GLY A 33 3.52 18.84 -0.34
CA GLY A 33 2.36 19.71 -0.51
C GLY A 33 1.51 19.35 -1.73
N VAL A 34 1.56 18.08 -2.15
CA VAL A 34 0.78 17.54 -3.26
C VAL A 34 -0.38 16.72 -2.72
N ASP A 35 -1.47 16.64 -3.47
CA ASP A 35 -2.62 15.84 -3.03
C ASP A 35 -2.24 14.36 -3.04
N ALA A 36 -2.61 13.61 -2.00
CA ALA A 36 -2.37 12.17 -1.92
C ALA A 36 -3.01 11.41 -3.11
N TYR A 37 -4.07 11.96 -3.71
CA TYR A 37 -4.65 11.46 -4.97
C TYR A 37 -3.65 11.43 -6.14
N GLU A 38 -2.68 12.33 -6.18
CA GLU A 38 -1.67 12.41 -7.25
C GLU A 38 -0.57 11.35 -7.12
N THR A 39 -0.51 10.64 -5.98
CA THR A 39 0.51 9.61 -5.72
C THR A 39 0.20 8.24 -6.33
N GLY A 40 -1.00 8.05 -6.91
CA GLY A 40 -1.36 6.82 -7.63
C GLY A 40 -1.57 5.57 -6.77
N TYR A 41 -1.51 5.67 -5.44
CA TYR A 41 -1.59 4.51 -4.53
C TYR A 41 -3.00 3.97 -4.26
N GLN A 42 -4.04 4.52 -4.91
CA GLN A 42 -5.44 4.12 -4.68
C GLN A 42 -5.79 2.70 -5.14
N GLU A 43 -5.01 2.13 -6.07
CA GLU A 43 -5.41 0.88 -6.74
C GLU A 43 -5.07 -0.40 -5.97
N TRP A 44 -4.29 -0.34 -4.88
CA TRP A 44 -3.89 -1.56 -4.15
C TRP A 44 -5.00 -2.16 -3.27
N ASP A 45 -5.95 -1.34 -2.80
CA ASP A 45 -7.10 -1.84 -2.03
C ASP A 45 -8.09 -2.64 -2.91
N GLY A 46 -8.11 -2.38 -4.23
CA GLY A 46 -8.91 -3.14 -5.19
C GLY A 46 -8.33 -4.50 -5.57
N ILE A 47 -6.99 -4.65 -5.52
CA ILE A 47 -6.30 -5.88 -5.93
C ILE A 47 -6.39 -6.97 -4.86
N ILE A 48 -6.35 -6.62 -3.57
CA ILE A 48 -6.51 -7.61 -2.48
C ILE A 48 -7.95 -8.13 -2.40
N ALA A 49 -8.96 -7.29 -2.71
CA ALA A 49 -10.35 -7.72 -2.74
C ALA A 49 -10.65 -8.73 -3.88
N GLN A 50 -9.98 -8.61 -5.04
CA GLN A 50 -10.21 -9.51 -6.17
C GLN A 50 -9.46 -10.84 -6.09
N HIS A 51 -8.40 -10.96 -5.28
CA HIS A 51 -7.65 -12.21 -5.11
C HIS A 51 -8.23 -13.17 -4.05
N ASN A 52 -9.24 -12.76 -3.27
CA ASN A 52 -9.89 -13.60 -2.26
C ASN A 52 -11.22 -14.24 -2.72
N HIS A 53 -11.58 -14.16 -4.00
CA HIS A 53 -12.64 -14.99 -4.57
C HIS A 53 -12.11 -16.39 -4.96
N GLN A 54 -11.65 -17.15 -3.98
CA GLN A 54 -11.72 -18.61 -4.07
C GLN A 54 -13.17 -19.02 -3.78
N PRO A 55 -13.90 -19.64 -4.73
CA PRO A 55 -15.17 -20.27 -4.39
C PRO A 55 -14.85 -21.55 -3.61
N ALA A 56 -14.72 -21.43 -2.29
CA ALA A 56 -14.63 -22.57 -1.39
C ALA A 56 -16.02 -23.19 -1.17
N LEU A 57 -16.71 -23.62 -2.22
CA LEU A 57 -17.96 -24.37 -2.13
C LEU A 57 -18.11 -25.26 -3.36
N LEU A 58 -17.68 -26.52 -3.27
CA LEU A 58 -18.20 -27.72 -3.99
C LEU A 58 -17.19 -28.88 -3.93
N ALA A 59 -16.90 -29.42 -2.73
CA ALA A 59 -16.28 -30.75 -2.60
C ALA A 59 -16.32 -31.26 -1.15
N VAL A 60 -17.51 -31.59 -0.63
CA VAL A 60 -17.77 -32.56 0.47
C VAL A 60 -19.28 -32.48 0.76
N ASN A 61 -20.17 -33.45 0.54
CA ASN A 61 -20.07 -34.87 0.28
C ASN A 61 -21.29 -35.27 -0.59
N ALA A 62 -21.03 -35.97 -1.69
CA ALA A 62 -22.00 -36.86 -2.31
C ALA A 62 -21.61 -38.28 -1.88
N ASP A 63 -22.25 -38.76 -0.81
CA ASP A 63 -22.62 -40.17 -0.54
C ASP A 63 -23.27 -40.27 0.85
#